data_AF-A0A1C5MYF3-F1
#
_entry.id   AF-A0A1C5MYF3-F1
#
_cell.length_a   1.000
_cell.length_b   1.000
_cell.length_c   1.000
_cell.angle_alpha   90.00
_cell.angle_beta   90.00
_cell.angle_gamma   90.00
#
_symmetry.space_group_name_H-M   'P 1'
#
loop_
_entity.id
_entity.type
_entity.pdbx_description
1 polymer ?
#
loop_
_entity_poly.entity_id
_entity_poly.type
_entity_poly.pdbx_seq_one_letter_code
_entity_poly.pdbx_strand_id
1 'polypeptide(L)'
;MELKIGRNIYDVDERDLLLDNGSCFQLVTRITGIGLNSWSPAKLSKKLVKDLKKSNAIYTNDDLKMAAEARYGYSGMTFWKFDIEKMKRLAKEEKMTISKG
;
A
#
# COMPACT_ATOMS: atom_id res chain seq x y z
N MET A 1 8.58 0.78 -8.22
CA MET A 1 9.38 0.36 -7.04
C MET A 1 8.95 -1.03 -6.64
N GLU A 2 9.85 -1.99 -6.53
CA GLU A 2 9.47 -3.35 -6.14
C GLU A 2 9.19 -3.46 -4.63
N LEU A 3 8.00 -3.97 -4.30
CA LEU A 3 7.54 -4.21 -2.93
C LEU A 3 7.07 -5.65 -2.78
N LYS A 4 7.72 -6.41 -1.89
CA LYS A 4 7.31 -7.77 -1.56
C LYS A 4 6.09 -7.75 -0.63
N ILE A 5 4.98 -8.31 -1.10
CA ILE A 5 3.74 -8.48 -0.31
C ILE A 5 3.40 -9.97 -0.27
N GLY A 6 3.55 -10.57 0.92
CA GLY A 6 3.40 -12.01 1.08
C GLY A 6 4.45 -12.77 0.27
N ARG A 7 3.98 -13.61 -0.67
CA ARG A 7 4.84 -14.41 -1.55
C ARG A 7 5.15 -13.73 -2.89
N ASN A 8 4.49 -12.61 -3.19
CA ASN A 8 4.58 -11.95 -4.49
C ASN A 8 5.33 -10.63 -4.39
N ILE A 9 5.90 -10.19 -5.51
CA ILE A 9 6.53 -8.88 -5.68
C ILE A 9 5.60 -8.02 -6.54
N TYR A 10 5.33 -6.80 -6.08
CA TYR A 10 4.48 -5.82 -6.78
C TYR A 10 5.32 -4.60 -7.12
N ASP A 11 5.24 -4.15 -8.36
CA ASP A 11 5.86 -2.89 -8.77
C ASP A 11 4.94 -1.71 -8.42
N VAL A 12 5.18 -1.03 -7.31
CA VAL A 12 4.35 0.09 -6.86
C VAL A 12 4.89 1.43 -7.36
N ASP A 13 3.99 2.34 -7.72
CA ASP A 13 4.29 3.71 -8.10
C ASP A 13 3.43 4.74 -7.33
N GLU A 14 3.63 6.03 -7.63
CA GLU A 14 2.95 7.18 -7.00
C GLU A 14 1.42 7.16 -7.13
N ARG A 15 0.90 6.44 -8.14
CA ARG A 15 -0.53 6.30 -8.40
C ARG A 15 -1.13 5.19 -7.55
N ASP A 16 -0.29 4.31 -6.98
CA ASP A 16 -0.77 3.22 -6.15
C ASP A 16 -1.21 3.69 -4.76
N LEU A 17 -2.33 3.12 -4.31
CA LEU A 17 -2.97 3.36 -3.02
C LEU A 17 -3.03 2.08 -2.19
N LEU A 18 -2.80 2.24 -0.89
CA LEU A 18 -3.17 1.27 0.13
C LEU A 18 -4.46 1.71 0.83
N LEU A 19 -5.45 0.83 0.90
CA LEU A 19 -6.64 1.03 1.72
C LEU A 19 -6.42 0.41 3.10
N ASP A 20 -6.56 1.21 4.14
CA ASP A 20 -6.83 0.77 5.51
C ASP A 20 -8.33 0.80 5.73
N ASN A 21 -8.95 -0.37 5.92
CA ASN A 21 -10.38 -0.48 6.21
C ASN A 21 -10.66 -0.72 7.71
N GLY A 22 -9.69 -0.42 8.58
CA GLY A 22 -9.77 -0.67 10.02
C GLY A 22 -9.48 -2.12 10.44
N SER A 23 -9.53 -3.07 9.50
CA SER A 23 -9.20 -4.49 9.76
C SER A 23 -7.91 -4.92 9.08
N CYS A 24 -7.62 -4.42 7.88
CA CYS A 24 -6.44 -4.78 7.10
C CYS A 24 -6.01 -3.69 6.12
N PHE A 25 -4.78 -3.83 5.61
CA PHE A 25 -4.22 -2.98 4.56
C PHE A 25 -4.20 -3.71 3.22
N GLN A 26 -4.72 -3.09 2.18
CA GLN A 26 -4.90 -3.69 0.85
C GLN A 26 -4.37 -2.78 -0.26
N LEU A 27 -3.61 -3.31 -1.21
CA LEU A 27 -3.21 -2.59 -2.42
C LEU A 27 -4.39 -2.50 -3.40
N VAL A 28 -4.93 -1.30 -3.64
CA VAL A 28 -6.26 -1.07 -4.28
C VAL A 28 -6.17 -0.76 -5.77
N THR A 29 -5.01 -0.34 -6.22
CA THR A 29 -4.78 0.34 -7.51
C THR A 29 -4.40 -0.63 -8.63
N ARG A 30 -4.23 -1.90 -8.25
CA ARG A 30 -4.05 -3.04 -9.15
C ARG A 30 -5.27 -3.96 -9.20
N ILE A 31 -6.48 -3.47 -8.89
CA ILE A 31 -7.71 -4.23 -9.16
C ILE A 31 -7.86 -4.35 -10.69
N THR A 32 -7.29 -5.42 -11.23
CA THR A 32 -7.53 -5.87 -12.59
C THR A 32 -8.71 -6.84 -12.51
N GLY A 33 -9.88 -6.36 -12.93
CA GLY A 33 -11.10 -7.17 -13.09
C GLY A 33 -12.10 -7.04 -11.95
N ILE A 34 -13.36 -6.85 -12.33
CA ILE A 34 -14.55 -7.10 -11.50
C ILE A 34 -15.08 -8.47 -11.97
N GLY A 35 -15.08 -9.50 -11.12
CA GLY A 35 -15.59 -10.84 -11.45
C GLY A 35 -14.90 -11.97 -10.69
N LEU A 36 -15.37 -13.23 -10.86
CA LEU A 36 -14.85 -14.42 -10.18
C LEU A 36 -13.34 -14.72 -10.47
N ASN A 37 -12.77 -14.09 -11.50
CA ASN A 37 -11.35 -14.15 -11.85
C ASN A 37 -10.56 -12.93 -11.35
N SER A 38 -11.16 -12.04 -10.54
CA SER A 38 -10.46 -10.86 -10.01
C SER A 38 -9.35 -11.28 -9.06
N TRP A 39 -8.13 -10.80 -9.31
CA TRP A 39 -7.04 -10.95 -8.36
C TRP A 39 -7.44 -10.19 -7.09
N SER A 40 -7.66 -10.92 -5.98
CA SER A 40 -7.96 -10.29 -4.70
C SER A 40 -6.86 -9.28 -4.36
N PRO A 41 -7.18 -8.05 -3.95
CA PRO A 41 -6.17 -7.03 -3.68
C PRO A 41 -5.16 -7.55 -2.66
N ALA A 42 -3.87 -7.36 -2.95
CA ALA A 42 -2.80 -7.91 -2.13
C ALA A 42 -2.89 -7.36 -0.70
N LYS A 43 -3.06 -8.26 0.28
CA LYS A 43 -3.14 -7.91 1.70
C LYS A 43 -1.75 -7.78 2.28
N LEU A 44 -1.44 -6.64 2.89
CA LEU A 44 -0.17 -6.40 3.54
C LEU A 44 -0.16 -7.01 4.95
N SER A 45 0.97 -7.55 5.37
CA SER A 45 1.14 -8.01 6.75
C SER A 45 1.20 -6.82 7.71
N LYS A 46 0.72 -6.99 8.96
CA LYS A 46 0.80 -5.95 10.00
C LYS A 46 2.24 -5.46 10.21
N LYS A 47 3.23 -6.36 10.09
CA LYS A 47 4.65 -6.01 10.18
C LYS A 47 5.07 -5.09 9.05
N LEU A 48 4.75 -5.42 7.79
CA LEU A 48 5.11 -4.60 6.64
C LEU A 48 4.51 -3.19 6.76
N VAL A 49 3.24 -3.09 7.13
CA VAL A 49 2.58 -1.78 7.35
C VAL A 49 3.28 -0.99 8.45
N LYS A 50 3.60 -1.63 9.58
CA LYS A 50 4.30 -0.97 10.68
C LYS A 50 5.66 -0.45 10.24
N ASP A 51 6.40 -1.24 9.47
CA ASP A 51 7.73 -0.86 8.97
C ASP A 51 7.64 0.29 7.93
N LEU A 52 6.61 0.28 7.06
CA LEU A 52 6.33 1.38 6.13
C LEU A 52 5.96 2.69 6.86
N LYS A 53 5.11 2.62 7.90
CA LYS A 53 4.75 3.78 8.72
C LYS A 53 5.95 4.32 9.48
N LYS A 54 6.73 3.45 10.14
CA LYS A 54 7.91 3.84 10.93
C LYS A 54 8.98 4.53 10.08
N SER A 55 9.10 4.14 8.81
CA SER A 55 10.07 4.70 7.88
C SER A 55 9.57 5.93 7.11
N ASN A 56 8.31 6.35 7.34
CA ASN A 56 7.61 7.36 6.55
C ASN A 56 7.59 7.05 5.06
N ALA A 57 7.60 5.76 4.69
CA ALA A 57 7.51 5.29 3.31
C ALA A 57 6.07 5.31 2.78
N ILE A 58 5.09 5.46 3.67
CA ILE A 58 3.70 5.71 3.31
C ILE A 58 3.16 6.90 4.12
N TYR A 59 2.24 7.63 3.52
CA TYR A 59 1.60 8.79 4.14
C TYR A 59 0.10 8.83 3.86
N THR A 60 -0.62 9.55 4.71
CA THR A 60 -2.04 9.88 4.55
C THR A 60 -2.26 11.35 4.89
N ASN A 61 -3.34 11.93 4.40
CA ASN A 61 -3.83 13.25 4.76
C ASN A 61 -5.37 13.25 4.80
N ASP A 62 -5.99 14.38 5.11
CA ASP A 62 -7.44 14.44 5.24
C ASP A 62 -8.16 14.24 3.90
N ASP A 63 -7.58 14.70 2.79
CA ASP A 63 -8.11 14.45 1.44
C ASP A 63 -8.17 12.94 1.12
N LEU A 64 -7.12 12.20 1.48
CA LEU A 64 -7.05 10.74 1.28
C LEU A 64 -8.04 9.99 2.17
N LYS A 65 -8.29 10.49 3.40
CA LYS A 65 -9.34 9.94 4.26
C LYS A 65 -10.72 10.19 3.66
N MET A 66 -11.04 11.44 3.32
CA MET A 66 -12.32 11.81 2.71
C MET A 66 -12.57 11.05 1.40
N ALA A 67 -11.54 10.88 0.56
CA ALA A 67 -11.64 10.11 -0.66
C ALA A 67 -11.94 8.62 -0.42
N ALA A 68 -11.36 8.02 0.63
CA ALA A 68 -11.64 6.64 1.00
C ALA A 68 -13.07 6.48 1.51
N GLU A 69 -13.51 7.36 2.40
CA GLU A 69 -14.87 7.34 2.94
C GLU A 69 -15.91 7.58 1.84
N ALA A 70 -15.67 8.53 0.93
CA ALA A 70 -16.55 8.81 -0.21
C ALA A 70 -16.65 7.63 -1.19
N ARG A 71 -15.54 6.93 -1.45
CA ARG A 71 -15.55 5.78 -2.39
C ARG A 71 -16.29 4.57 -1.83
N TYR A 72 -16.22 4.32 -0.53
CA TYR A 72 -16.74 3.10 0.07
C TYR A 72 -17.98 3.30 0.96
N GLY A 73 -18.38 4.55 1.23
CA GLY A 73 -19.56 4.89 2.01
C GLY A 73 -19.47 4.52 3.50
N TYR A 74 -18.26 4.38 4.04
CA TYR A 74 -18.03 3.96 5.43
C TYR A 74 -16.95 4.84 6.09
N SER A 75 -17.26 5.34 7.29
CA SER A 75 -16.34 6.17 8.07
C SER A 75 -15.19 5.35 8.66
N GLY A 76 -14.02 5.96 8.79
CA GLY A 76 -12.83 5.27 9.32
C GLY A 76 -12.07 4.44 8.29
N MET A 77 -12.42 4.50 7.00
CA MET A 77 -11.54 4.06 5.92
C MET A 77 -10.48 5.13 5.62
N THR A 78 -9.27 4.71 5.28
CA THR A 78 -8.19 5.65 4.97
C THR A 78 -7.36 5.15 3.81
N PHE A 79 -7.15 6.02 2.81
CA PHE A 79 -6.12 5.77 1.80
C PHE A 79 -4.76 6.22 2.29
N TRP A 80 -3.76 5.42 1.95
CA TRP A 80 -2.35 5.76 2.11
C TRP A 80 -1.68 5.73 0.75
N LYS A 81 -0.77 6.68 0.51
CA LYS A 81 0.10 6.74 -0.65
C LYS A 81 1.50 6.31 -0.31
N PHE A 82 2.21 5.78 -1.31
CA PHE A 82 3.64 5.51 -1.20
C PHE A 82 4.44 6.79 -1.46
N ASP A 83 5.47 7.03 -0.65
CA ASP A 83 6.55 7.98 -0.98
C ASP A 83 7.63 7.17 -1.71
N ILE A 84 7.55 7.14 -3.04
CA ILE A 84 8.41 6.31 -3.88
C ILE A 84 9.87 6.73 -3.76
N GLU A 85 10.14 8.03 -3.69
CA GLU A 85 11.51 8.56 -3.51
C GLU A 85 12.08 8.21 -2.14
N LYS A 86 11.28 8.21 -1.08
CA LYS A 86 11.69 7.70 0.24
C LYS A 86 11.98 6.21 0.18
N MET A 87 11.12 5.41 -0.44
CA MET A 87 11.34 3.97 -0.60
C MET A 87 12.63 3.65 -1.37
N LYS A 88 12.91 4.36 -2.47
CA LYS A 88 14.17 4.23 -3.23
C LYS A 88 15.40 4.56 -2.38
N ARG A 89 15.34 5.61 -1.55
CA ARG A 89 16.43 5.94 -0.62
C ARG A 89 16.66 4.84 0.42
N LEU A 90 15.58 4.35 1.04
CA LEU A 90 15.64 3.26 2.02
C LEU A 90 16.19 1.96 1.42
N ALA A 91 15.87 1.69 0.14
CA ALA A 91 16.42 0.58 -0.63
C ALA A 91 17.93 0.65 -0.75
N LYS A 92 18.43 1.82 -1.15
CA LYS A 92 19.86 2.08 -1.35
C LYS A 92 20.65 1.98 -0.04
N GLU A 93 20.02 2.32 1.07
CA GLU A 93 20.61 2.26 2.41
C GLU A 93 20.52 0.86 3.07
N GLU A 94 19.97 -0.15 2.38
CA GLU A 94 19.68 -1.50 2.91
C GLU A 94 18.79 -1.52 4.18
N LYS A 95 18.14 -0.40 4.49
CA LYS A 95 17.24 -0.25 5.66
C LYS A 95 15.84 -0.82 5.44
N MET A 96 15.57 -1.31 4.23
CA MET A 96 14.34 -1.97 3.85
C MET A 96 14.69 -3.28 3.14
N THR A 97 14.24 -4.42 3.67
CA THR A 97 14.48 -5.73 3.05
C THR A 97 13.67 -5.83 1.77
N ILE A 98 14.34 -5.51 0.67
CA ILE A 98 13.85 -5.65 -0.69
C ILE A 98 14.41 -6.98 -1.18
N SER A 99 13.55 -7.90 -1.59
CA SER A 99 14.06 -9.14 -2.18
C SER A 99 14.74 -8.76 -3.50
N LYS A 100 16.07 -8.85 -3.52
CA LYS A 100 16.82 -8.97 -4.77
C LYS A 100 16.35 -10.29 -5.39
N GLY A 101 15.56 -10.18 -6.46
CA GLY A 101 15.25 -11.31 -7.34
C GLY A 101 16.51 -11.74 -8.07
#